data_AF-A0A920J790-F1
#
_entry.id   AF-A0A920J790-F1
#
_cell.length_a   1.000
_cell.length_b   1.000
_cell.length_c   1.000
_cell.angle_alpha   90.00
_cell.angle_beta   90.00
_cell.angle_gamma   90.00
#
_symmetry.space_group_name_H-M   'P 1'
#
loop_
_entity.id
_entity.type
_entity.pdbx_description
1 polymer ?
#
loop_
_entity_poly.entity_id
_entity_poly.type
_entity_poly.pdbx_seq_one_letter_code
_entity_poly.pdbx_strand_id
1 'polypeptide(L)' 'MSHGLVHPFTKALYVKNGDGNIEVTDGDLKGIFRRDGSWLEGELRECDHNLWMGWRPQIENHRVGKVKSSEVNTSRFS' A
#
# COMPACT_ATOMS: atom_id res chain seq x y z
N MET A 1 -7.08 11.91 5.63
CA MET A 1 -6.91 11.59 4.20
C MET A 1 -6.58 10.10 4.11
N SER A 2 -7.48 9.29 3.57
CA SER A 2 -7.25 7.85 3.33
C SER A 2 -6.22 7.72 2.21
N HIS A 3 -5.02 7.27 2.55
CA HIS A 3 -3.92 7.11 1.60
C HIS A 3 -4.20 5.89 0.72
N GLY A 4 -4.65 6.12 -0.52
CA GLY A 4 -4.73 5.09 -1.56
C GLY A 4 -3.37 4.89 -2.23
N LEU A 5 -3.08 3.67 -2.66
CA LEU A 5 -1.85 3.35 -3.38
C LEU A 5 -2.18 3.22 -4.87
N VAL A 6 -1.47 3.97 -5.71
CA VAL A 6 -1.61 3.88 -7.18
C VAL A 6 -0.45 3.09 -7.75
N HIS A 7 -0.74 2.07 -8.55
CA HIS A 7 0.26 1.30 -9.26
C HIS A 7 0.97 2.21 -10.28
N PRO A 8 2.30 2.35 -10.25
CA PRO A 8 3.01 3.31 -11.09
C PRO A 8 2.93 3.00 -12.59
N PHE A 9 2.86 1.71 -12.94
CA PHE A 9 2.79 1.22 -14.33
C PHE A 9 1.35 1.06 -14.83
N THR A 10 0.57 0.13 -14.27
CA THR A 10 -0.83 -0.13 -14.66
C THR A 10 -1.83 0.97 -14.29
N LYS A 11 -1.47 1.89 -13.38
CA LYS A 11 -2.37 2.93 -12.83
C LYS A 11 -3.54 2.41 -11.99
N ALA A 12 -3.55 1.11 -11.66
CA ALA A 12 -4.53 0.54 -10.75
C ALA A 12 -4.48 1.22 -9.37
N LEU A 13 -5.64 1.58 -8.84
CA LEU A 13 -5.83 2.26 -7.55
C LEU A 13 -6.26 1.26 -6.48
N TYR A 14 -5.59 1.28 -5.34
CA TYR A 14 -5.84 0.41 -4.19
C TYR A 14 -6.25 1.26 -2.99
N VAL A 15 -7.49 1.10 -2.52
CA VAL A 15 -8.07 1.88 -1.42
C VAL A 15 -8.52 0.95 -0.30
N LYS A 16 -8.21 1.32 0.95
CA LYS A 16 -8.72 0.61 2.13
C LYS A 16 -10.13 1.11 2.44
N ASN A 17 -11.10 0.21 2.46
CA ASN A 17 -12.43 0.53 2.93
C ASN A 17 -12.53 0.46 4.48
N GLY A 18 -13.62 0.98 5.05
CA GLY A 18 -13.88 1.01 6.50
C GLY A 18 -13.88 -0.37 7.16
N ASP A 19 -14.33 -1.40 6.45
CA ASP A 19 -14.31 -2.80 6.91
C ASP A 19 -12.91 -3.42 6.90
N GLY A 20 -11.94 -2.70 6.36
CA GLY A 20 -10.57 -3.16 6.22
C GLY A 20 -10.28 -3.96 4.96
N ASN A 21 -11.26 -4.15 4.08
CA ASN A 21 -11.07 -4.71 2.74
C ASN A 21 -10.34 -3.73 1.82
N ILE A 22 -9.80 -4.25 0.73
CA ILE A 22 -9.10 -3.50 -0.30
C ILE A 22 -10.00 -3.42 -1.52
N GLU A 23 -10.34 -2.20 -1.93
CA GLU A 23 -10.95 -1.93 -3.21
C GLU A 23 -9.83 -1.65 -4.23
N VAL A 24 -9.82 -2.43 -5.31
CA VAL A 24 -8.87 -2.31 -6.41
C VAL A 24 -9.64 -1.86 -7.64
N THR A 25 -9.22 -0.75 -8.23
CA THR A 25 -9.77 -0.20 -9.48
C THR A 25 -8.68 -0.18 -10.52
N ASP A 26 -8.86 -0.88 -11.64
CA ASP A 26 -7.93 -0.91 -12.78
C ASP A 26 -8.65 -0.46 -14.05
N GLY A 27 -8.49 0.82 -14.41
CA GLY A 27 -9.27 1.45 -15.47
C GLY A 27 -10.76 1.42 -15.17
N ASP A 28 -11.52 0.71 -16.01
CA ASP A 28 -12.97 0.53 -15.87
C ASP A 28 -13.36 -0.67 -14.98
N LEU A 29 -12.40 -1.54 -14.66
CA LEU A 29 -12.62 -2.73 -13.85
C LEU A 29 -12.44 -2.40 -12.38
N LYS A 30 -13.30 -2.97 -11.54
CA LYS A 30 -13.18 -2.87 -10.08
C LYS A 30 -13.38 -4.21 -9.41
N GLY A 31 -12.68 -4.43 -8.30
CA GLY A 31 -12.79 -5.62 -7.48
C GLY A 31 -12.50 -5.32 -6.03
N ILE A 32 -13.22 -5.99 -5.13
CA ILE A 32 -12.99 -5.90 -3.69
C ILE A 32 -12.36 -7.21 -3.23
N PHE A 33 -11.32 -7.06 -2.42
CA PHE A 33 -10.50 -8.14 -1.92
C PHE A 33 -10.36 -8.02 -0.40
N ARG A 34 -10.37 -9.14 0.29
CA ARG A 34 -10.04 -9.22 1.72
C ARG A 34 -8.55 -9.01 1.93
N ARG A 35 -8.12 -8.56 3.11
CA ARG A 35 -6.68 -8.37 3.44
C ARG A 35 -5.80 -9.62 3.29
N ASP A 36 -6.39 -10.81 3.24
CA ASP A 36 -5.69 -12.07 3.02
C ASP A 36 -5.36 -12.33 1.53
N GLY A 37 -5.95 -11.56 0.60
CA GLY A 37 -5.82 -11.73 -0.85
C GLY A 37 -7.02 -12.41 -1.50
N SER A 38 -8.03 -12.79 -0.72
CA SER A 38 -9.23 -13.45 -1.25
C SER A 38 -10.12 -12.43 -1.96
N TRP A 39 -10.49 -12.73 -3.20
CA TRP A 39 -11.51 -11.97 -3.93
C TRP A 39 -12.88 -12.10 -3.25
N LEU A 40 -13.60 -10.99 -3.12
CA LEU A 40 -14.95 -10.92 -2.56
C LEU A 40 -15.99 -10.68 -3.65
N GLU A 41 -15.81 -9.61 -4.43
CA GLU A 41 -16.81 -9.13 -5.37
C GLU A 41 -16.18 -8.23 -6.45
N GLY A 42 -16.92 -8.02 -7.54
CA GLY A 42 -16.52 -7.16 -8.66
C GLY A 42 -16.08 -7.91 -9.92
N GLU A 43 -15.76 -7.14 -10.95
CA GLU A 43 -15.37 -7.66 -12.27
C GLU A 43 -13.89 -8.02 -12.32
N LEU A 44 -13.07 -7.30 -11.53
CA LEU A 44 -11.64 -7.58 -11.38
C LEU A 44 -11.45 -8.78 -10.44
N ARG A 45 -11.13 -9.95 -11.00
CA ARG A 45 -10.87 -11.19 -10.23
C ARG A 45 -9.39 -11.44 -9.96
N GLU A 46 -8.52 -10.77 -10.69
CA GLU A 46 -7.07 -10.89 -10.60
C GLU A 46 -6.48 -9.52 -10.29
N CYS A 47 -5.57 -9.45 -9.32
CA CYS A 47 -4.85 -8.22 -8.98
C CYS A 47 -3.35 -8.50 -8.94
N ASP A 48 -2.53 -7.46 -9.16
CA ASP A 48 -1.08 -7.58 -9.12
C ASP A 48 -0.61 -8.06 -7.73
N HIS A 49 -0.08 -9.29 -7.70
CA HIS A 49 0.35 -9.94 -6.46
C HIS A 49 1.54 -9.22 -5.80
N ASN A 50 2.43 -8.61 -6.59
CA ASN A 50 3.60 -7.91 -6.08
C ASN A 50 3.19 -6.61 -5.36
N LEU A 51 2.22 -5.89 -5.91
CA LEU A 51 1.69 -4.69 -5.27
C LEU A 51 0.81 -5.03 -4.05
N TRP A 52 0.02 -6.10 -4.13
CA TRP A 52 -0.74 -6.63 -3.01
C TRP A 52 0.13 -6.91 -1.78
N MET A 53 1.27 -7.56 -2.00
CA MET A 53 2.23 -7.87 -0.94
C MET A 53 2.83 -6.62 -0.30
N GLY A 54 3.00 -5.53 -1.06
CA GLY A 54 3.42 -4.23 -0.54
C GLY A 54 2.36 -3.58 0.38
N TRP A 55 1.08 -3.88 0.16
CA TRP A 55 -0.05 -3.33 0.92
C TRP A 55 -0.39 -4.14 2.17
N ARG A 56 0.03 -5.41 2.25
CA ARG A 56 -0.05 -6.16 3.51
C ARG A 56 0.62 -5.33 4.62
N PRO A 57 0.15 -5.45 5.88
CA PRO A 57 0.85 -4.82 7.00
C PRO A 57 2.32 -5.16 6.86
N GLN A 58 3.14 -4.14 6.61
CA GLN A 58 4.59 -4.30 6.62
C GLN A 58 4.87 -4.85 8.01
N ILE A 59 5.19 -6.14 8.09
CA ILE A 59 5.70 -6.73 9.32
C ILE A 59 6.98 -5.94 9.54
N GLU A 60 6.92 -5.00 10.48
CA GLU A 60 8.08 -4.23 10.90
C GLU A 60 9.10 -5.29 11.28
N ASN A 61 10.14 -5.44 10.44
CA ASN A 61 11.21 -6.35 10.73
C ASN A 61 11.75 -5.91 12.09
N HIS A 62 11.49 -6.69 13.15
CA HIS A 62 12.01 -6.43 14.50
C HIS A 62 13.55 -6.29 14.52
N ARG A 63 14.22 -6.62 13.41
CA ARG A 63 15.66 -6.57 13.18
C ARG A 63 16.17 -5.30 12.49
N VAL A 64 15.30 -4.46 11.90
CA VAL A 64 15.70 -3.17 11.33
C VAL A 64 15.42 -2.10 12.39
N GLY A 65 16.43 -1.84 13.22
CA GLY A 65 16.36 -0.78 14.23
C GLY A 65 16.02 0.56 13.58
N LYS A 66 15.16 1.35 14.24
CA LYS A 66 14.81 2.73 13.85
C LYS A 66 16.06 3.50 13.44
N VAL A 67 16.21 3.80 12.15
CA VAL A 67 17.19 4.78 11.69
C VAL A 67 16.71 6.13 12.22
N LYS A 68 17.29 6.59 13.32
CA LYS A 68 17.13 7.96 13.79
C LYS A 68 17.78 8.85 12.72
N SER A 69 16.97 9.58 11.96
CA SER A 69 17.46 10.73 11.20
C SER A 69 17.91 11.77 12.22
N SER A 70 19.21 11.78 12.53
CA SER A 70 19.81 12.85 13.33
C SER A 70 19.90 14.08 12.44
N GLU A 71 19.10 15.07 12.80
CA GLU A 71 19.15 16.46 12.35
C GLU A 71 20.59 16.93 12.14
N VAL A 72 20.93 17.26 10.89
CA VAL A 72 22.18 17.94 10.56
C VAL A 72 22.06 19.37 11.09
N ASN A 73 22.57 19.60 12.30
CA ASN A 73 22.67 20.94 12.86
C ASN A 73 23.78 21.70 12.11
N THR A 74 23.37 22.58 11.21
CA THR A 74 24.24 23.54 10.55
C THR A 74 24.53 24.68 11.51
N SER A 75 25.62 24.58 12.29
CA SER A 75 26.12 25.74 13.04
C SER A 75 27.63 25.90 12.90
N ARG A 76 27.97 26.91 12.09
CA ARG A 76 29.12 27.82 12.20
C ARG A 76 30.53 27.24 12.02
N PHE A 77 31.07 27.58 10.84
CA PHE A 77 32.45 28.07 10.71
C PHE A 77 32.79 29.04 11.84
N SER A 78 33.90 28.80 12.52
CA SER A 78 34.80 29.80 13.11
C SER A 78 36.21 29.25 13.04
#